data_AF-A0A9E6A1T0-F1
#
_entry.id   AF-A0A9E6A1T0-F1
#
_cell.length_a   1.000
_cell.length_b   1.000
_cell.length_c   1.000
_cell.angle_alpha   90.00
_cell.angle_beta   90.00
_cell.angle_gamma   90.00
#
_symmetry.space_group_name_H-M   'P 1'
#
loop_
_entity.id
_entity.type
_entity.pdbx_description
1 polymer ?
#
loop_
_entity_poly.entity_id
_entity_poly.type
_entity_poly.pdbx_seq_one_letter_code
_entity_poly.pdbx_strand_id
1 'polypeptide(L)'
;MADTSGMIELPNPAPIVSLDEGIALIESGEAPETICVDIGHEVLVRADGSKGLQGLLQRLRGHRMILALSSGETAPSVVAMRSGKPELHPDVAEILDALKDQG
;
A
#
# COMPACT_ATOMS: atom_id res chain seq x y z
N MET A 1 -13.74 13.84 -48.87
CA MET A 1 -13.80 12.74 -47.89
C MET A 1 -12.55 12.86 -47.05
N ALA A 2 -12.67 13.28 -45.79
CA ALA A 2 -11.53 13.44 -44.90
C ALA A 2 -11.18 12.08 -44.28
N ASP A 3 -9.94 11.66 -44.48
CA ASP A 3 -9.36 10.44 -43.93
C ASP A 3 -9.19 10.60 -42.41
N THR A 4 -9.97 9.87 -41.63
CA THR A 4 -9.90 9.81 -40.16
C THR A 4 -9.00 8.67 -39.66
N SER A 5 -8.16 8.10 -40.52
CA SER A 5 -7.27 7.00 -40.17
C SER A 5 -6.03 7.50 -39.43
N GLY A 6 -6.19 7.76 -38.12
CA GLY A 6 -5.05 8.13 -37.27
C GLY A 6 -5.39 8.68 -35.89
N MET A 7 -6.63 8.57 -35.41
CA MET A 7 -6.89 8.84 -33.99
C MET A 7 -6.32 7.67 -33.17
N ILE A 8 -5.10 7.86 -32.65
CA ILE A 8 -4.62 7.06 -31.53
C ILE A 8 -5.55 7.42 -30.37
N GLU A 9 -6.42 6.48 -30.00
CA GLU A 9 -7.22 6.60 -28.79
C GLU A 9 -6.25 6.78 -27.62
N LEU A 10 -6.26 7.97 -27.00
CA LEU A 10 -5.46 8.17 -25.82
C LEU A 10 -5.96 7.16 -24.77
N PRO A 11 -5.05 6.43 -24.11
CA PRO A 11 -5.46 5.51 -23.05
C PRO A 11 -6.33 6.28 -22.06
N ASN A 12 -7.51 5.73 -21.78
CA ASN A 12 -8.49 6.33 -20.87
C ASN A 12 -7.75 6.76 -19.60
N PRO A 13 -7.87 8.03 -19.16
CA PRO A 13 -7.18 8.50 -17.97
C PRO A 13 -7.48 7.56 -16.80
N ALA A 14 -6.43 7.17 -16.09
CA ALA A 14 -6.55 6.34 -14.90
C ALA A 14 -7.57 6.98 -13.95
N PRO A 15 -8.56 6.22 -13.43
CA PRO A 15 -9.52 6.76 -12.49
C PRO A 15 -8.77 7.36 -11.28
N ILE A 16 -9.20 8.55 -10.88
CA ILE A 16 -8.72 9.23 -9.69
C ILE A 16 -9.72 8.93 -8.57
N VAL A 17 -9.23 8.30 -7.50
CA VAL A 17 -10.03 7.93 -6.33
C VAL A 17 -9.45 8.53 -5.05
N SER A 18 -10.24 8.54 -3.99
CA SER A 18 -9.78 8.97 -2.66
C SER A 18 -8.80 7.96 -2.04
N LEU A 19 -8.04 8.38 -1.03
CA LEU A 19 -7.13 7.50 -0.26
C LEU A 19 -7.80 6.20 0.21
N ASP A 20 -8.93 6.31 0.91
CA ASP A 20 -9.61 5.15 1.50
C ASP A 20 -10.24 4.24 0.43
N GLU A 21 -10.80 4.83 -0.62
CA GLU A 21 -11.33 4.09 -1.77
C GLU A 21 -10.22 3.34 -2.51
N GLY A 22 -9.08 4.00 -2.75
CA GLY A 22 -7.90 3.37 -3.36
C GLY A 22 -7.37 2.20 -2.56
N ILE A 23 -7.33 2.31 -1.22
CA ILE A 23 -6.98 1.18 -0.34
C ILE A 23 -8.00 0.04 -0.50
N ALA A 24 -9.30 0.34 -0.41
CA ALA A 24 -10.36 -0.67 -0.48
C ALA A 24 -10.39 -1.42 -1.82
N LEU A 25 -10.24 -0.72 -2.94
CA LEU A 25 -10.19 -1.31 -4.28
C LEU A 25 -8.99 -2.24 -4.45
N ILE A 26 -7.80 -1.83 -3.98
CA ILE A 26 -6.60 -2.65 -4.13
C ILE A 26 -6.64 -3.86 -3.18
N GLU A 27 -7.21 -3.73 -1.98
CA GLU A 27 -7.38 -4.83 -1.02
C GLU A 27 -8.40 -5.87 -1.46
N SER A 28 -9.50 -5.45 -2.09
CA SER A 28 -10.53 -6.35 -2.63
C SER A 28 -10.11 -7.02 -3.95
N GLY A 29 -9.03 -6.54 -4.58
CA GLY A 29 -8.61 -6.99 -5.91
C GLY A 29 -9.46 -6.45 -7.05
N GLU A 30 -10.31 -5.46 -6.79
CA GLU A 30 -11.18 -4.80 -7.77
C GLU A 30 -10.54 -3.56 -8.41
N ALA A 31 -9.33 -3.18 -7.98
CA ALA A 31 -8.59 -2.07 -8.57
C ALA A 31 -8.28 -2.33 -10.05
N PRO A 32 -8.50 -1.34 -10.93
CA PRO A 32 -8.08 -1.42 -12.33
C PRO A 32 -6.55 -1.54 -12.44
N GLU A 33 -6.06 -2.04 -13.58
CA GLU A 33 -4.61 -2.18 -13.82
C GLU A 33 -3.86 -0.85 -13.68
N THR A 34 -4.53 0.27 -13.97
CA THR A 34 -4.00 1.60 -13.74
C THR A 34 -4.96 2.39 -12.86
N ILE A 35 -4.46 2.93 -11.75
CA ILE A 35 -5.23 3.72 -10.79
C ILE A 35 -4.40 4.91 -10.30
N CYS A 36 -5.06 6.05 -10.14
CA CYS A 36 -4.51 7.23 -9.47
C CYS A 36 -5.25 7.44 -8.15
N VAL A 37 -4.52 7.74 -7.09
CA VAL A 37 -5.08 8.01 -5.77
C VAL A 37 -4.69 9.42 -5.35
N ASP A 38 -5.69 10.22 -5.02
CA ASP A 38 -5.50 11.54 -4.40
C ASP A 38 -5.21 11.34 -2.90
N ILE A 39 -4.04 11.83 -2.47
CA ILE A 39 -3.60 11.76 -1.07
C ILE A 39 -3.69 13.12 -0.36
N GLY A 40 -4.34 14.10 -1.00
CA GLY A 40 -4.50 15.48 -0.55
C GLY A 40 -3.39 16.40 -1.06
N HIS A 41 -3.58 17.71 -0.84
CA HIS A 41 -2.61 18.75 -1.20
C HIS A 41 -2.21 18.74 -2.68
N GLU A 42 -3.15 18.42 -3.58
CA GLU A 42 -2.92 18.32 -5.03
C GLU A 42 -1.91 17.22 -5.42
N VAL A 43 -1.61 16.29 -4.52
CA VAL A 43 -0.69 15.18 -4.76
C VAL A 43 -1.46 13.94 -5.18
N LEU A 44 -1.17 13.46 -6.40
CA LEU A 44 -1.65 12.19 -6.92
C LEU A 44 -0.54 11.15 -6.92
N VAL A 45 -0.85 9.92 -6.49
CA VAL A 45 0.04 8.77 -6.60
C VAL A 45 -0.58 7.71 -7.50
N ARG A 46 0.23 7.13 -8.39
CA ARG A 46 -0.24 6.20 -9.43
C ARG A 46 0.41 4.84 -9.32
N ALA A 47 -0.32 3.81 -9.73
CA ALA A 47 0.24 2.52 -10.08
C ALA A 47 -0.10 2.18 -11.54
N ASP A 48 0.86 1.54 -12.19
CA ASP A 48 0.73 0.95 -13.52
C ASP A 48 0.99 -0.55 -13.42
N GLY A 49 -0.03 -1.35 -13.72
CA GLY A 49 0.00 -2.81 -13.70
C GLY A 49 -0.02 -3.43 -12.29
N SER A 50 -0.22 -4.74 -12.27
CA SER A 50 -0.44 -5.54 -11.05
C SER A 50 0.71 -5.48 -10.03
N LYS A 51 1.97 -5.43 -10.49
CA LYS A 51 3.13 -5.26 -9.60
C LYS A 51 3.14 -3.89 -8.92
N GLY A 52 2.71 -2.85 -9.63
CA GLY A 52 2.61 -1.49 -9.12
C GLY A 52 1.56 -1.36 -8.02
N LEU A 53 0.43 -2.06 -8.15
CA LEU A 53 -0.68 -2.03 -7.20
C LEU A 53 -0.26 -2.45 -5.78
N GLN A 54 0.54 -3.50 -5.64
CA GLN A 54 0.99 -3.95 -4.31
C GLN A 54 1.91 -2.92 -3.64
N GLY A 55 2.85 -2.33 -4.39
CA GLY A 55 3.70 -1.27 -3.87
C GLY A 55 2.91 0.00 -3.53
N LEU A 56 1.89 0.33 -4.33
CA LEU A 56 0.99 1.44 -4.06
C LEU A 56 0.19 1.20 -2.77
N LEU A 57 -0.41 0.03 -2.59
CA LEU A 57 -1.16 -0.31 -1.38
C LEU A 57 -0.36 -0.08 -0.10
N GLN A 58 0.92 -0.51 -0.08
CA GLN A 58 1.78 -0.30 1.08
C GLN A 58 2.03 1.18 1.37
N ARG A 59 2.26 2.00 0.33
CA ARG A 59 2.42 3.45 0.48
C ARG A 59 1.15 4.14 0.97
N LEU A 60 -0.01 3.76 0.44
CA LEU A 60 -1.31 4.32 0.87
C LEU A 60 -1.61 3.98 2.34
N ARG A 61 -1.39 2.73 2.75
CA ARG A 61 -1.52 2.31 4.15
C ARG A 61 -0.58 3.08 5.08
N GLY A 62 0.69 3.24 4.66
CA GLY A 62 1.67 4.05 5.39
C GLY A 62 1.23 5.53 5.51
N HIS A 63 0.72 6.11 4.43
CA HIS A 63 0.20 7.49 4.43
C HIS A 63 -0.98 7.65 5.39
N ARG A 64 -1.97 6.75 5.33
CA ARG A 64 -3.11 6.75 6.26
C ARG A 64 -2.67 6.65 7.71
N MET A 65 -1.66 5.82 7.99
CA MET A 65 -1.08 5.70 9.33
C MET A 65 -0.43 7.01 9.79
N ILE A 66 0.34 7.68 8.93
CA ILE A 66 0.96 8.98 9.26
C ILE A 66 -0.11 10.05 9.52
N LEU A 67 -1.18 10.08 8.72
CA LEU A 67 -2.29 11.01 8.93
C LEU A 67 -2.94 10.79 10.31
N ALA A 68 -3.29 9.56 10.66
CA ALA A 68 -3.87 9.24 11.96
C ALA A 68 -2.93 9.57 13.13
N LEU A 69 -1.62 9.28 13.01
CA LEU A 69 -0.65 9.65 14.04
C LEU A 69 -0.54 11.17 14.21
N SER A 70 -0.58 11.92 13.10
CA SER A 70 -0.51 13.39 13.13
C SER A 70 -1.76 14.04 13.74
N SER A 71 -2.93 13.40 13.66
CA SER A 71 -4.18 13.85 14.29
C SER A 71 -4.30 13.43 15.76
N GLY A 72 -3.31 12.71 16.31
CA GLY A 72 -3.37 12.17 17.68
C GLY A 72 -4.26 10.93 17.81
N GLU A 73 -4.67 10.34 16.69
CA GLU A 73 -5.47 9.13 16.63
C GLU A 73 -4.58 7.88 16.59
N THR A 74 -5.16 6.74 16.97
CA THR A 74 -4.51 5.44 16.83
C THR A 74 -4.72 4.89 15.43
N ALA A 75 -3.63 4.52 14.74
CA ALA A 75 -3.69 3.90 13.43
C ALA A 75 -3.66 2.36 13.52
N PRO A 76 -4.45 1.63 12.71
CA PRO A 76 -4.27 0.18 12.58
C PRO A 76 -2.90 -0.11 11.96
N SER A 77 -2.21 -1.13 12.48
CA SER A 77 -0.90 -1.58 11.98
C SER A 77 -0.98 -1.91 10.49
N VAL A 78 -0.04 -1.35 9.71
CA VAL A 78 0.11 -1.60 8.26
C VAL A 78 0.60 -3.01 7.92
N VAL A 79 1.10 -3.73 8.93
CA VAL A 79 1.49 -5.13 8.87
C VAL A 79 0.43 -5.92 9.61
N ALA A 80 -0.14 -6.95 8.98
CA ALA A 80 -0.84 -7.99 9.71
C ALA A 80 0.16 -8.56 10.72
N MET A 81 0.02 -8.20 12.00
CA MET A 81 0.81 -8.84 13.04
C MET A 81 0.56 -10.33 12.85
N ARG A 82 1.61 -11.10 12.51
CA ARG A 82 1.54 -12.55 12.56
C ARG A 82 1.08 -12.87 13.99
N SER A 83 -0.18 -13.29 14.14
CA SER A 83 -0.72 -13.75 15.41
C SER A 83 -0.09 -15.10 15.67
N GLY A 84 1.12 -15.07 16.21
CA GLY A 84 1.92 -16.24 16.53
C GLY A 84 3.31 -15.76 16.91
N LYS A 85 3.88 -16.30 17.98
CA LYS A 85 5.31 -16.17 18.24
C LYS A 85 6.03 -16.52 16.93
N PRO A 86 6.89 -15.65 16.37
CA PRO A 86 7.75 -16.09 15.28
C PRO A 86 8.47 -17.35 15.76
N GLU A 87 8.49 -18.41 14.95
CA GLU A 87 9.33 -19.58 15.24
C GLU A 87 10.76 -19.06 15.41
N LEU A 88 11.23 -19.12 16.66
CA LEU A 88 12.55 -18.68 17.01
C LEU A 88 13.51 -19.72 16.44
N HIS A 89 14.44 -19.29 15.58
CA HIS A 89 15.49 -20.18 15.10
C HIS A 89 16.27 -20.71 16.31
N PRO A 90 16.66 -22.01 16.34
CA PRO A 90 17.36 -22.61 17.49
C PRO A 90 18.58 -21.78 17.94
N ASP A 91 19.39 -21.30 17.00
CA ASP A 91 20.56 -20.47 17.29
C ASP A 91 20.22 -19.14 17.99
N VAL A 92 19.05 -18.56 17.70
CA VAL A 92 18.59 -17.33 18.37
C VAL A 92 18.07 -17.63 19.78
N ALA A 93 17.52 -18.83 20.01
CA ALA A 93 17.14 -19.29 21.35
C ALA A 93 18.36 -19.42 22.26
N GLU A 94 19.43 -20.03 21.76
CA GLU A 94 20.69 -20.21 22.50
C GLU A 94 21.32 -18.86 22.90
N ILE A 95 21.34 -17.88 21.99
CA ILE A 95 21.84 -16.53 22.27
C ILE A 95 21.00 -15.85 23.37
N LEU A 96 19.66 -15.91 23.26
CA LEU A 96 18.77 -15.25 24.22
C LEU A 96 18.82 -15.91 25.60
N ASP A 97 19.01 -17.23 25.68
CA ASP A 97 19.20 -17.93 26.95
C ASP A 97 20.54 -17.57 27.59
N ALA A 98 21.63 -17.52 26.83
CA ALA A 98 22.94 -17.08 27.34
C ALA A 98 22.94 -15.65 27.90
N LEU A 99 22.05 -14.77 27.41
CA LEU A 99 21.89 -13.40 27.90
C LEU A 99 21.02 -13.31 29.17
N LYS A 100 20.14 -14.27 29.45
CA LYS A 100 19.31 -14.28 30.67
C LYS A 100 20.12 -14.61 31.91
N ASP A 101 21.18 -15.39 31.77
CA ASP A 101 22.04 -15.81 32.89
C ASP A 101 23.04 -14.73 33.35
N GLN A 102 23.05 -13.56 32.70
CA GLN A 102 23.90 -12.41 33.05
C GLN A 102 23.15 -11.28 33.79
N GLY A 103 21.91 -11.53 34.23
CA GLY A 103 21.07 -10.58 34.96
C GLY A 103 21.07 -10.77 36.48
#